data_AF-A0A1C6KX97-F1
#
_entry.id   AF-A0A1C6KX97-F1
#
_cell.length_a   1.000
_cell.length_b   1.000
_cell.length_c   1.000
_cell.angle_alpha   90.00
_cell.angle_beta   90.00
_cell.angle_gamma   90.00
#
_symmetry.space_group_name_H-M   'P 1'
#
loop_
_entity.id
_entity.type
_entity.pdbx_description
1 polymer ?
#
loop_
_entity_poly.entity_id
_entity_poly.type
_entity_poly.pdbx_seq_one_letter_code
_entity_poly.pdbx_strand_id
1 'polypeptide(L)'
;MDSNQYCIGICDDELVFRKKILDEVKHLCAEQGFPAEFVLFASGEEVISSEKKLDLLLLDEEIADGRQNLLNGKDVRRILENRFSKTYIICVTSYDKYMQDAFGQNVIGFVNKRELETSNRLEDLIVRCIDLLQGASKIAYIESKHNDLEVHFFDGSVKTVRGALEAIAKEMQQYEIYVKCHRSYIVNFNYVKAVIGTFSDFRLLDDTLIPISRGLKTEVQRKYDRFIDQRVSLLFGE
;
A
#
# COMPACT_ATOMS: atom_id res chain seq x y z
N MET A 1 -26.78 -3.62 0.28
CA MET A 1 -25.51 -3.87 -0.43
C MET A 1 -25.03 -2.50 -0.82
N ASP A 2 -24.22 -1.88 0.03
CA ASP A 2 -23.63 -0.59 -0.33
C ASP A 2 -22.60 -0.87 -1.41
N SER A 3 -22.94 -0.51 -2.65
CA SER A 3 -22.04 -0.55 -3.79
C SER A 3 -20.96 0.50 -3.54
N ASN A 4 -19.93 0.15 -2.77
CA ASN A 4 -18.82 1.06 -2.52
C ASN A 4 -18.04 1.18 -3.84
N GLN A 5 -18.33 2.23 -4.60
CA GLN A 5 -17.65 2.55 -5.83
C GLN A 5 -16.27 3.13 -5.47
N TYR A 6 -15.22 2.53 -5.99
CA TYR A 6 -13.84 2.96 -5.73
C TYR A 6 -13.48 4.14 -6.63
N CYS A 7 -12.62 5.05 -6.16
CA CYS A 7 -12.21 6.23 -6.92
C CYS A 7 -10.73 6.12 -7.32
N ILE A 8 -10.45 6.05 -8.62
CA ILE A 8 -9.09 5.94 -9.17
C ILE A 8 -8.71 7.27 -9.83
N GLY A 9 -7.66 7.90 -9.31
CA GLY A 9 -7.03 9.08 -9.90
C GLY A 9 -5.96 8.69 -10.92
N ILE A 10 -5.85 9.44 -12.02
CA ILE A 10 -4.75 9.33 -12.98
C ILE A 10 -4.19 10.71 -13.22
N CYS A 11 -2.91 10.90 -12.88
CA CYS A 11 -2.23 12.18 -12.94
C CYS A 11 -1.01 12.07 -13.86
N ASP A 12 -1.05 12.83 -14.96
CA ASP A 12 0.03 12.95 -15.95
C ASP A 12 -0.18 14.26 -16.73
N ASP A 13 0.86 15.07 -16.93
CA ASP A 13 0.72 16.35 -17.62
C ASP A 13 0.47 16.16 -19.13
N GLU A 14 0.91 15.04 -19.69
CA GLU A 14 0.68 14.66 -21.08
C GLU A 14 -0.68 13.95 -21.27
N LEU A 15 -1.57 14.58 -22.04
CA LEU A 15 -2.90 14.04 -22.33
C LEU A 15 -2.86 12.63 -22.95
N VAL A 16 -1.83 12.32 -23.74
CA VAL A 16 -1.67 11.02 -24.41
C VAL A 16 -1.46 9.92 -23.38
N PHE A 17 -0.53 10.09 -22.44
CA PHE A 17 -0.30 9.12 -21.38
C PHE A 17 -1.49 9.00 -20.44
N ARG A 18 -2.10 10.13 -20.06
CA ARG A 18 -3.32 10.13 -19.23
C ARG A 18 -4.46 9.30 -19.83
N LYS A 19 -4.70 9.43 -21.14
CA LYS A 19 -5.72 8.63 -21.85
C LYS A 19 -5.33 7.17 -21.96
N LYS A 20 -4.09 6.89 -22.31
CA LYS A 20 -3.57 5.53 -22.44
C LYS A 20 -3.68 4.75 -21.12
N ILE A 21 -3.24 5.36 -20.02
CA ILE A 21 -3.35 4.76 -18.67
C ILE A 21 -4.82 4.58 -18.30
N LEU A 22 -5.69 5.54 -18.61
CA LEU A 22 -7.12 5.42 -18.35
C LEU A 22 -7.73 4.22 -19.07
N ASP A 23 -7.49 4.09 -20.37
CA ASP A 23 -8.10 3.03 -21.17
C ASP A 23 -7.66 1.64 -20.67
N GLU A 24 -6.37 1.49 -20.35
CA GLU A 24 -5.80 0.26 -19.81
C GLU A 24 -6.36 -0.08 -18.43
N VAL A 25 -6.29 0.84 -17.46
CA VAL A 25 -6.77 0.58 -16.09
C VAL A 25 -8.29 0.35 -16.09
N LYS A 26 -9.03 1.06 -16.93
CA LYS A 26 -10.47 0.86 -17.06
C LYS A 26 -10.81 -0.52 -17.61
N HIS A 27 -10.05 -1.02 -18.59
CA HIS A 27 -10.17 -2.38 -19.09
C HIS A 27 -9.92 -3.40 -17.97
N LEU A 28 -8.78 -3.28 -17.28
CA LEU A 28 -8.39 -4.17 -16.18
C LEU A 28 -9.42 -4.19 -15.04
N CYS A 29 -9.91 -3.03 -14.60
CA CYS A 29 -10.96 -2.97 -13.58
C CYS A 29 -12.25 -3.65 -14.05
N ALA A 30 -12.63 -3.52 -15.32
CA ALA A 30 -13.82 -4.17 -15.85
C ALA A 30 -13.66 -5.71 -15.90
N GLU A 31 -12.49 -6.21 -16.32
CA GLU A 31 -12.19 -7.65 -16.33
C GLU A 31 -12.21 -8.27 -14.93
N GLN A 32 -11.70 -7.55 -13.94
CA GLN A 32 -11.70 -7.96 -12.53
C GLN A 32 -13.04 -7.73 -11.81
N GLY A 33 -14.06 -7.20 -12.50
CA GLY A 33 -15.35 -6.88 -11.89
C GLY A 33 -15.26 -5.81 -10.79
N PHE A 34 -14.28 -4.92 -10.87
CA PHE A 34 -13.98 -3.89 -9.87
C PHE A 34 -14.70 -2.57 -10.24
N PRO A 35 -15.73 -2.15 -9.47
CA PRO A 35 -16.51 -0.95 -9.79
C PRO A 35 -15.74 0.32 -9.42
N ALA A 36 -15.11 0.96 -10.42
CA ALA A 36 -14.34 2.19 -10.24
C ALA A 36 -14.93 3.40 -10.98
N GLU A 37 -14.87 4.57 -10.33
CA GLU A 37 -14.95 5.90 -10.95
C GLU A 37 -13.51 6.38 -11.25
N PHE A 38 -13.33 7.09 -12.37
CA PHE A 38 -12.03 7.60 -12.79
C PHE A 38 -12.02 9.12 -12.74
N VAL A 39 -10.95 9.69 -12.17
CA VAL A 39 -10.70 11.14 -12.14
C VAL A 39 -9.35 11.42 -12.77
N LEU A 40 -9.32 12.35 -13.72
CA LEU A 40 -8.11 12.71 -14.46
C LEU A 40 -7.55 14.04 -13.97
N PHE A 41 -6.25 14.10 -13.76
CA PHE A 41 -5.53 15.28 -13.29
C PHE A 41 -4.39 15.60 -14.25
N ALA A 42 -4.26 16.88 -14.63
CA ALA A 42 -3.17 17.38 -15.45
C ALA A 42 -1.96 17.83 -14.63
N SER A 43 -2.12 18.00 -13.32
CA SER A 43 -1.03 18.43 -12.44
C SER A 43 -1.19 17.92 -11.02
N GLY A 44 -0.11 17.99 -10.24
CA GLY A 44 -0.11 17.62 -8.83
C GLY A 44 -1.02 18.50 -7.98
N GLU A 45 -1.15 19.79 -8.29
CA GLU A 45 -2.06 20.72 -7.61
C GLU A 45 -3.51 20.31 -7.78
N GLU A 46 -3.91 19.83 -8.96
CA GLU A 46 -5.26 19.33 -9.18
C GLU A 46 -5.55 18.09 -8.31
N VAL A 47 -4.55 17.22 -8.10
CA VAL A 47 -4.67 16.08 -7.19
C VAL A 47 -4.89 16.56 -5.75
N ILE A 48 -4.08 17.50 -5.27
CA ILE A 48 -4.12 17.96 -3.88
C ILE A 48 -5.36 18.82 -3.59
N SER A 49 -5.83 19.61 -4.56
CA SER A 49 -7.02 20.45 -4.42
C SER A 49 -8.33 19.70 -4.61
N SER A 50 -8.27 18.45 -5.08
CA SER A 50 -9.45 17.60 -5.26
C SER A 50 -10.12 17.26 -3.92
N GLU A 51 -11.42 17.48 -3.83
CA GLU A 51 -12.23 17.04 -2.68
C GLU A 51 -12.58 15.54 -2.75
N LYS A 52 -12.29 14.87 -3.88
CA LYS A 52 -12.55 13.44 -4.05
C LYS A 52 -11.56 12.65 -3.20
N LYS A 53 -12.08 11.71 -2.41
CA LYS A 53 -11.26 10.69 -1.74
C LYS A 53 -10.85 9.66 -2.77
N LEU A 54 -9.55 9.62 -3.07
CA LEU A 54 -8.99 8.63 -3.98
C LEU A 54 -8.66 7.36 -3.19
N ASP A 55 -8.99 6.21 -3.74
CA ASP A 55 -8.59 4.90 -3.23
C ASP A 55 -7.26 4.45 -3.85
N LEU A 56 -7.05 4.80 -5.13
CA LEU A 56 -5.83 4.57 -5.89
C LEU A 56 -5.50 5.81 -6.72
N LEU A 57 -4.22 6.14 -6.83
CA LEU A 57 -3.69 7.18 -7.69
C LEU A 57 -2.56 6.61 -8.55
N LEU A 58 -2.71 6.68 -9.87
CA LEU A 58 -1.61 6.50 -10.81
C LEU A 58 -0.97 7.87 -11.04
N LEU A 59 0.30 8.01 -10.65
CA LEU A 59 0.98 9.29 -10.58
C LEU A 59 2.24 9.26 -11.43
N ASP A 60 2.34 10.17 -12.38
CA ASP A 60 3.63 10.48 -12.99
C ASP A 60 4.50 11.30 -12.03
N GLU A 61 5.72 10.79 -11.77
CA GLU A 61 6.68 11.47 -10.90
C GLU A 61 7.35 12.67 -11.58
N GLU A 62 7.34 12.73 -12.91
CA GLU A 62 7.97 13.79 -13.72
C GLU A 62 7.06 15.00 -13.94
N ILE A 63 5.84 14.99 -13.40
CA ILE A 63 4.92 16.11 -13.50
C ILE A 63 5.63 17.39 -13.04
N ALA A 64 5.58 18.41 -13.89
CA ALA A 64 6.15 19.73 -13.66
C ALA A 64 7.68 19.82 -13.48
N ASP A 65 8.47 18.78 -13.80
CA ASP A 65 9.95 18.67 -13.71
C ASP A 65 10.70 19.97 -13.31
N GLY A 66 10.68 20.29 -12.01
CA GLY A 66 11.47 21.39 -11.43
C GLY A 66 11.05 22.82 -11.79
N ARG A 67 9.87 23.06 -12.36
CA ARG A 67 9.35 24.43 -12.57
C ARG A 67 9.02 25.08 -11.22
N GLN A 68 9.65 26.22 -10.94
CA GLN A 68 9.45 26.94 -9.67
C GLN A 68 7.95 27.21 -9.43
N ASN A 69 7.46 26.82 -8.26
CA ASN A 69 6.07 26.93 -7.77
C ASN A 69 5.05 25.89 -8.26
N LEU A 70 5.49 24.78 -8.88
CA LEU A 70 4.62 23.63 -9.16
C LEU A 70 5.08 22.38 -8.39
N LEU A 71 4.13 21.58 -7.93
CA LEU A 71 4.34 20.31 -7.23
C LEU A 71 4.73 19.24 -8.24
N ASN A 72 5.89 18.62 -8.03
CA ASN A 72 6.23 17.39 -8.74
C ASN A 72 5.56 16.16 -8.11
N GLY A 73 5.60 15.01 -8.79
CA GLY A 73 4.94 13.81 -8.27
C GLY A 73 5.53 13.31 -6.94
N LYS A 74 6.79 13.60 -6.61
CA LYS A 74 7.36 13.27 -5.30
C LYS A 74 6.76 14.13 -4.18
N ASP A 75 6.51 15.41 -4.45
CA ASP A 75 5.87 16.32 -3.51
C ASP A 75 4.41 15.91 -3.27
N VAL A 76 3.67 15.60 -4.34
CA VAL A 76 2.30 15.07 -4.26
C VAL A 76 2.27 13.79 -3.42
N ARG A 77 3.15 12.83 -3.73
CA ARG A 77 3.28 11.57 -3.00
C ARG A 77 3.52 11.82 -1.50
N ARG A 78 4.49 12.67 -1.16
CA ARG A 78 4.82 12.99 0.24
C ARG A 78 3.66 13.66 0.98
N ILE A 79 2.88 14.52 0.31
CA ILE A 79 1.69 15.15 0.89
C ILE A 79 0.61 14.11 1.15
N LEU A 80 0.36 13.21 0.19
CA LEU A 80 -0.61 12.11 0.31
C LEU A 80 -0.16 11.01 1.29
N GLU A 81 1.12 10.94 1.64
CA GLU A 81 1.66 10.02 2.65
C GLU A 81 1.42 10.48 4.10
N ASN A 82 0.85 11.67 4.34
CA ASN A 82 0.53 12.13 5.70
C ASN A 82 -0.72 11.42 6.29
N ARG A 83 -0.45 10.61 7.34
CA ARG A 83 -1.25 9.91 8.38
C ARG A 83 -2.76 9.57 8.25
N PHE A 84 -3.53 10.04 7.28
CA PHE A 84 -4.95 9.67 7.14
C PHE A 84 -5.44 9.51 5.69
N SER A 85 -4.58 9.70 4.69
CA SER A 85 -4.91 9.41 3.29
C SER A 85 -4.84 7.90 3.05
N LYS A 86 -5.99 7.30 2.71
CA LYS A 86 -6.14 5.88 2.34
C LYS A 86 -5.78 5.61 0.86
N THR A 87 -5.16 6.60 0.19
CA THR A 87 -4.86 6.54 -1.24
C THR A 87 -3.64 5.68 -1.48
N TYR A 88 -3.79 4.53 -2.15
CA TYR A 88 -2.68 3.78 -2.71
C TYR A 88 -2.09 4.51 -3.92
N ILE A 89 -0.80 4.35 -4.17
CA ILE A 89 -0.11 5.05 -5.27
C ILE A 89 0.64 4.05 -6.15
N ILE A 90 0.43 4.10 -7.46
CA ILE A 90 1.29 3.47 -8.46
C ILE A 90 2.02 4.59 -9.20
N CYS A 91 3.34 4.58 -9.16
CA CYS A 91 4.14 5.58 -9.87
C CYS A 91 4.38 5.13 -11.31
N VAL A 92 4.09 6.00 -12.28
CA VAL A 92 4.24 5.72 -13.71
C VAL A 92 5.21 6.73 -14.32
N THR A 93 6.47 6.35 -14.53
CA THR A 93 7.56 7.29 -14.86
C THR A 93 8.40 6.82 -16.05
N SER A 94 9.08 7.74 -16.74
CA SER A 94 10.03 7.42 -17.81
C SER A 94 11.42 7.03 -17.28
N TYR A 95 11.76 7.38 -16.04
CA TYR A 95 13.13 7.37 -15.53
C TYR A 95 13.44 6.24 -14.54
N ASP A 96 14.46 5.44 -14.87
CA ASP A 96 14.84 4.23 -14.11
C ASP A 96 15.62 4.52 -12.81
N LYS A 97 16.01 5.77 -12.53
CA LYS A 97 17.10 6.08 -11.58
C LYS A 97 16.69 6.61 -10.19
N TYR A 98 15.40 6.77 -9.90
CA TYR A 98 14.92 7.29 -8.60
C TYR A 98 14.33 6.23 -7.66
N MET A 99 14.46 4.94 -8.00
CA MET A 99 13.88 3.81 -7.27
C MET A 99 14.32 3.70 -5.79
N GLN A 100 15.48 4.25 -5.40
CA GLN A 100 16.00 4.17 -4.02
C GLN A 100 15.35 5.18 -3.05
N ASP A 101 14.84 6.32 -3.55
CA ASP A 101 14.15 7.34 -2.73
C ASP A 101 12.61 7.18 -2.74
N ALA A 102 12.13 6.16 -3.47
CA ALA A 102 10.72 5.99 -3.81
C ALA A 102 9.97 5.02 -2.87
N PHE A 103 10.53 4.76 -1.70
CA PHE A 103 9.83 4.03 -0.63
C PHE A 103 8.80 4.95 0.02
N GLY A 104 7.53 4.62 -0.17
CA GLY A 104 6.39 5.35 0.37
C GLY A 104 5.39 4.41 1.02
N GLN A 105 4.79 4.84 2.13
CA GLN A 105 3.88 4.02 2.95
C GLN A 105 2.71 3.41 2.14
N ASN A 106 2.22 4.15 1.13
CA ASN A 106 1.09 3.75 0.29
C ASN A 106 1.49 3.43 -1.15
N VAL A 107 2.78 3.41 -1.49
CA VAL A 107 3.24 3.08 -2.85
C VAL A 107 3.17 1.57 -3.06
N ILE A 108 2.42 1.16 -4.08
CA ILE A 108 2.20 -0.23 -4.45
C ILE A 108 3.22 -0.72 -5.48
N GLY A 109 3.73 0.16 -6.34
CA GLY A 109 4.77 -0.18 -7.29
C GLY A 109 5.03 0.88 -8.34
N PHE A 110 6.01 0.57 -9.19
CA PHE A 110 6.47 1.40 -10.29
C PHE A 110 6.23 0.71 -11.62
N VAL A 111 5.87 1.51 -12.61
CA VAL A 111 5.74 1.12 -14.01
C VAL A 111 6.55 2.09 -14.85
N ASN A 112 7.44 1.60 -15.71
CA ASN A 112 8.07 2.46 -16.69
C ASN A 112 7.05 2.82 -17.80
N LYS A 113 6.93 4.09 -18.22
CA LYS A 113 6.01 4.50 -19.30
C LYS A 113 6.21 3.70 -20.61
N ARG A 114 7.44 3.23 -20.88
CA ARG A 114 7.78 2.37 -22.02
C ARG A 114 7.17 0.97 -21.93
N GLU A 115 6.93 0.50 -20.71
CA GLU A 115 6.42 -0.85 -20.42
C GLU A 115 4.91 -0.94 -20.47
N LEU A 116 4.19 0.18 -20.52
CA LEU A 116 2.72 0.22 -20.53
C LEU A 116 2.06 -0.62 -21.64
N GLU A 117 2.78 -0.91 -22.73
CA GLU A 117 2.30 -1.76 -23.83
C GLU A 117 3.07 -3.08 -24.00
N THR A 118 4.24 -3.20 -23.37
CA THR A 118 5.19 -4.29 -23.64
C THR A 118 5.34 -5.26 -22.47
N SER A 119 4.70 -4.98 -21.34
CA SER A 119 4.80 -5.75 -20.10
C SER A 119 3.45 -5.76 -19.38
N ASN A 120 3.19 -6.84 -18.64
CA ASN A 120 2.01 -6.96 -17.78
C ASN A 120 2.21 -6.26 -16.42
N ARG A 121 3.28 -5.46 -16.28
CA ARG A 121 3.64 -4.82 -15.01
C ARG A 121 2.52 -3.97 -14.43
N LEU A 122 1.83 -3.20 -15.27
CA LEU A 122 0.70 -2.38 -14.83
C LEU A 122 -0.47 -3.26 -14.39
N GLU A 123 -0.79 -4.31 -15.15
CA GLU A 123 -1.81 -5.30 -14.81
C GLU A 123 -1.54 -5.92 -13.44
N ASP A 124 -0.33 -6.44 -13.19
CA ASP A 124 0.05 -7.05 -11.91
C ASP A 124 -0.16 -6.10 -10.73
N LEU A 125 0.20 -4.81 -10.90
CA LEU A 125 0.04 -3.80 -9.86
C LEU A 125 -1.43 -3.41 -9.64
N ILE A 126 -2.24 -3.35 -10.70
CA ILE A 126 -3.68 -3.07 -10.60
C ILE A 126 -4.40 -4.23 -9.92
N VAL A 127 -4.15 -5.48 -10.32
CA VAL A 127 -4.73 -6.67 -9.68
C VAL A 127 -4.38 -6.70 -8.20
N ARG A 128 -3.10 -6.47 -7.86
CA ARG A 128 -2.66 -6.35 -6.47
C ARG A 128 -3.37 -5.23 -5.70
N CYS A 129 -3.56 -4.05 -6.31
CA CYS A 129 -4.30 -2.96 -5.67
C CYS A 129 -5.76 -3.32 -5.43
N ILE A 130 -6.42 -3.96 -6.40
CA ILE A 130 -7.79 -4.42 -6.29
C ILE A 130 -7.90 -5.40 -5.13
N ASP A 131 -6.98 -6.37 -5.03
CA ASP A 131 -6.93 -7.31 -3.91
C ASP A 131 -6.81 -6.56 -2.56
N LEU A 132 -5.90 -5.59 -2.45
CA LEU A 132 -5.75 -4.78 -1.22
C LEU A 132 -7.02 -4.00 -0.86
N LEU A 133 -7.67 -3.39 -1.87
CA LEU A 133 -8.88 -2.59 -1.71
C LEU A 133 -10.13 -3.43 -1.42
N GLN A 134 -10.21 -4.64 -1.95
CA GLN A 134 -11.29 -5.60 -1.71
C GLN A 134 -11.07 -6.45 -0.45
N GLY A 135 -9.84 -6.51 0.06
CA GLY A 135 -9.55 -6.99 1.41
C GLY A 135 -8.62 -8.19 1.52
N ALA A 136 -7.59 -8.29 0.69
CA ALA A 136 -6.35 -8.96 1.08
C ALA A 136 -5.96 -8.44 2.47
N SER A 137 -5.95 -9.37 3.42
CA SER A 137 -6.43 -9.17 4.79
C SER A 137 -6.29 -7.76 5.38
N LYS A 138 -7.44 -7.11 5.59
CA LYS A 138 -7.59 -5.83 6.31
C LYS A 138 -7.10 -5.88 7.76
N ILE A 139 -6.77 -7.05 8.30
CA ILE A 139 -6.29 -7.17 9.68
C ILE A 139 -4.88 -6.61 9.77
N ALA A 140 -4.73 -5.50 10.48
CA ALA A 140 -3.46 -4.82 10.75
C ALA A 140 -2.67 -5.55 11.83
N TYR A 141 -3.34 -5.89 12.94
CA TYR A 141 -2.76 -6.69 14.01
C TYR A 141 -3.87 -7.34 14.84
N ILE A 142 -3.48 -8.32 15.64
CA ILE A 142 -4.34 -8.98 16.62
C ILE A 142 -3.67 -8.81 17.98
N GLU A 143 -4.42 -8.28 18.93
CA GLU A 143 -4.01 -8.11 20.32
C GLU A 143 -4.79 -9.08 21.21
N SER A 144 -4.10 -9.78 22.10
CA SER A 144 -4.75 -10.55 23.15
C SER A 144 -4.98 -9.68 24.39
N LYS A 145 -6.25 -9.50 24.76
CA LYS A 145 -6.68 -8.84 25.99
C LYS A 145 -7.51 -9.81 26.85
N HIS A 146 -6.93 -10.20 27.98
CA HIS A 146 -7.54 -11.19 28.88
C HIS A 146 -7.89 -12.51 28.15
N ASN A 147 -9.18 -12.86 28.07
CA ASN A 147 -9.67 -14.09 27.45
C ASN A 147 -10.14 -13.89 26.00
N ASP A 148 -10.04 -12.67 25.49
CA ASP A 148 -10.50 -12.29 24.16
C ASP A 148 -9.33 -11.83 23.28
N LEU A 149 -9.56 -11.88 21.97
CA LEU A 149 -8.68 -11.33 20.95
C LEU A 149 -9.37 -10.14 20.32
N GLU A 150 -8.69 -8.99 20.32
CA GLU A 150 -9.08 -7.85 19.52
C GLU A 150 -8.38 -7.93 18.17
N VAL A 151 -9.18 -8.04 17.11
CA VAL A 151 -8.75 -8.01 15.73
C VAL A 151 -8.89 -6.57 15.24
N HIS A 152 -7.75 -5.91 15.06
CA HIS A 152 -7.66 -4.52 14.62
C HIS A 152 -7.51 -4.48 13.11
N PHE A 153 -8.45 -3.81 12.44
CA PHE A 153 -8.46 -3.67 10.99
C PHE A 153 -7.84 -2.33 10.58
N PHE A 154 -7.24 -2.30 9.39
CA PHE A 154 -6.61 -1.11 8.82
C PHE A 154 -7.57 0.07 8.65
N ASP A 155 -8.87 -0.20 8.46
CA ASP A 155 -9.88 0.86 8.38
C ASP A 155 -10.21 1.52 9.73
N GLY A 156 -9.57 1.05 10.82
CA GLY A 156 -9.77 1.51 12.19
C GLY A 156 -10.87 0.75 12.94
N SER A 157 -11.60 -0.15 12.27
CA SER A 157 -12.57 -1.00 12.95
C SER A 157 -11.89 -2.06 13.81
N VAL A 158 -12.56 -2.47 14.88
CA VAL A 158 -12.07 -3.51 15.80
C VAL A 158 -13.17 -4.54 16.00
N LYS A 159 -12.82 -5.82 15.92
CA LYS A 159 -13.70 -6.93 16.28
C LYS A 159 -13.13 -7.73 17.42
N THR A 160 -13.96 -8.06 18.39
CA THR A 160 -13.59 -8.94 19.49
C THR A 160 -14.04 -10.36 19.19
N VAL A 161 -13.12 -11.32 19.32
CA VAL A 161 -13.40 -12.75 19.16
C VAL A 161 -12.86 -13.53 20.35
N ARG A 162 -13.57 -14.59 20.75
CA ARG A 162 -13.09 -15.50 21.79
C ARG A 162 -12.05 -16.46 21.20
N GLY A 163 -10.90 -16.59 21.86
CA GLY A 163 -9.88 -17.54 21.42
C GLY A 163 -8.53 -17.32 22.07
N ALA A 164 -7.60 -18.22 21.74
CA ALA A 164 -6.21 -18.12 22.15
C ALA A 164 -5.36 -17.61 20.99
N LEU A 165 -4.51 -16.61 21.25
CA LEU A 165 -3.63 -16.04 20.24
C LEU A 165 -2.69 -17.09 19.63
N GLU A 166 -2.29 -18.11 20.41
CA GLU A 166 -1.45 -19.21 19.92
C GLU A 166 -2.14 -20.05 18.83
N ALA A 167 -3.45 -20.31 18.98
CA ALA A 167 -4.20 -21.08 17.99
C ALA A 167 -4.30 -20.29 16.67
N ILE A 168 -4.63 -19.00 16.76
CA ILE A 168 -4.68 -18.10 15.60
C ILE A 168 -3.30 -17.97 14.95
N ALA A 169 -2.23 -17.83 15.74
CA ALA A 169 -0.87 -17.76 15.20
C ALA A 169 -0.52 -19.01 14.39
N LYS A 170 -0.90 -20.20 14.86
CA LYS A 170 -0.66 -21.46 14.17
C LYS A 170 -1.43 -21.55 12.84
N GLU A 171 -2.68 -21.11 12.82
CA GLU A 171 -3.48 -21.07 11.58
C GLU A 171 -2.94 -20.04 10.58
N MET A 172 -2.44 -18.91 11.07
CA MET A 172 -1.89 -17.83 10.25
C MET A 172 -0.45 -18.06 9.78
N GLN A 173 0.25 -19.09 10.26
CA GLN A 173 1.65 -19.39 9.87
C GLN A 173 1.83 -19.61 8.36
N GLN A 174 0.78 -20.00 7.65
CA GLN A 174 0.80 -20.17 6.19
C GLN A 174 0.91 -18.84 5.42
N TYR A 175 0.57 -17.72 6.06
CA TYR A 175 0.60 -16.39 5.45
C TYR A 175 1.87 -15.67 5.90
N GLU A 176 2.85 -15.52 5.00
CA GLU A 176 4.17 -14.93 5.34
C GLU A 176 4.08 -13.47 5.82
N ILE A 177 2.97 -12.77 5.51
CA ILE A 177 2.71 -11.39 5.95
C ILE A 177 2.39 -11.31 7.45
N TYR A 178 1.97 -12.40 8.10
CA TYR A 178 1.60 -12.42 9.52
C TYR A 178 2.74 -12.98 10.37
N VAL A 179 3.09 -12.26 11.44
CA VAL A 179 4.06 -12.75 12.42
C VAL A 179 3.57 -12.57 13.84
N LYS A 180 3.68 -13.63 14.64
CA LYS A 180 3.61 -13.52 16.10
C LYS A 180 4.91 -12.92 16.61
N CYS A 181 4.88 -11.65 16.99
CA CYS A 181 6.07 -10.92 17.44
C CYS A 181 6.15 -10.77 18.97
N HIS A 182 5.05 -11.02 19.68
CA HIS A 182 4.96 -10.94 21.14
C HIS A 182 3.99 -11.98 21.70
N ARG A 183 4.02 -12.23 23.02
CA ARG A 183 3.03 -13.11 23.67
C ARG A 183 1.58 -12.67 23.46
N SER A 184 1.36 -11.38 23.21
CA SER A 184 0.04 -10.75 23.06
C SER A 184 -0.23 -10.20 21.66
N TYR A 185 0.71 -10.32 20.71
CA TYR A 185 0.55 -9.68 19.39
C TYR A 185 0.91 -10.59 18.22
N ILE A 186 0.03 -10.57 17.22
CA ILE A 186 0.32 -10.95 15.83
C ILE A 186 0.20 -9.68 14.99
N VAL A 187 1.18 -9.41 14.14
CA VAL A 187 1.20 -8.21 13.28
C VAL A 187 1.23 -8.61 11.82
N ASN A 188 0.59 -7.82 10.98
CA ASN A 188 0.70 -7.91 9.53
C ASN A 188 1.78 -6.93 9.03
N PHE A 189 2.82 -7.45 8.39
CA PHE A 189 3.93 -6.64 7.88
C PHE A 189 3.52 -5.61 6.84
N ASN A 190 2.41 -5.83 6.12
CA ASN A 190 1.88 -4.83 5.18
C ASN A 190 1.53 -3.50 5.84
N TYR A 191 1.30 -3.51 7.16
CA TYR A 191 0.93 -2.32 7.93
C TYR A 191 2.02 -1.87 8.91
N VAL A 192 3.25 -2.39 8.78
CA VAL A 192 4.42 -1.93 9.54
C VAL A 192 5.04 -0.75 8.80
N LYS A 193 5.14 0.39 9.49
CA LYS A 193 5.75 1.63 9.00
C LYS A 193 7.27 1.63 9.21
N ALA A 194 7.72 1.18 10.37
CA ALA A 194 9.14 1.15 10.71
C ALA A 194 9.42 0.14 11.81
N VAL A 195 10.67 -0.30 11.89
CA VAL A 195 11.19 -1.04 13.02
C VAL A 195 11.99 -0.11 13.93
N ILE A 196 11.75 -0.18 15.23
CA ILE A 196 12.34 0.71 16.24
C ILE A 196 13.28 -0.06 17.16
N GLY A 197 14.29 0.63 17.71
CA GLY A 197 15.09 0.14 18.85
C GLY A 197 15.81 -1.18 18.61
N THR A 198 16.34 -1.39 17.40
CA THR A 198 16.98 -2.65 16.99
C THR A 198 16.02 -3.84 17.14
N PHE A 199 14.85 -3.75 16.52
CA PHE A 199 13.78 -4.76 16.61
C PHE A 199 13.25 -4.95 18.04
N SER A 200 13.09 -3.84 18.76
CA SER A 200 12.33 -3.82 20.01
C SER A 200 10.84 -3.67 19.77
N ASP A 201 10.46 -2.91 18.74
CA ASP A 201 9.07 -2.58 18.44
C ASP A 201 8.86 -2.43 16.94
N PHE A 202 7.67 -2.78 16.48
CA PHE A 202 7.13 -2.29 15.21
C PHE A 202 6.34 -1.02 15.48
N ARG A 203 6.56 -0.01 14.64
CA ARG A 203 5.63 1.12 14.49
C ARG A 203 4.72 0.81 13.31
N LEU A 204 3.42 0.84 13.53
CA LEU A 204 2.42 0.63 12.47
C LEU A 204 2.12 1.93 11.71
N LEU A 205 1.32 1.81 10.66
CA LEU A 205 0.91 2.90 9.78
C LEU A 205 0.14 4.03 10.48
N ASP A 206 -0.65 3.68 11.50
CA ASP A 206 -1.37 4.59 12.41
C ASP A 206 -0.50 5.07 13.58
N ASP A 207 0.77 4.68 13.58
CA ASP A 207 1.78 4.91 14.61
C ASP A 207 1.55 4.23 15.96
N THR A 208 0.64 3.25 16.00
CA THR A 208 0.58 2.25 17.07
C THR A 208 1.92 1.54 17.20
N LEU A 209 2.39 1.35 18.44
CA LEU A 209 3.62 0.63 18.74
C LEU A 209 3.31 -0.78 19.21
N ILE A 210 3.84 -1.77 18.50
CA ILE A 210 3.70 -3.19 18.80
C ILE A 210 5.05 -3.71 19.30
N PRO A 211 5.17 -4.13 20.57
CA PRO A 211 6.42 -4.62 21.11
C PRO A 211 6.81 -5.96 20.50
N ILE A 212 8.11 -6.22 20.43
CA ILE A 212 8.69 -7.49 19.99
C ILE A 212 9.34 -8.16 21.20
N SER A 213 8.95 -9.40 21.50
CA SER A 213 9.56 -10.16 22.59
C SER A 213 11.02 -10.47 22.27
N ARG A 214 11.92 -10.27 23.24
CA ARG A 214 13.36 -10.55 23.09
C ARG A 214 13.67 -11.96 22.56
N GLY A 215 12.93 -12.97 23.02
CA GLY A 215 13.08 -14.36 22.58
C GLY A 215 12.63 -14.62 21.14
N LEU A 216 11.79 -13.75 20.57
CA LEU A 216 11.29 -13.86 19.19
C LEU A 216 12.05 -12.96 18.21
N LYS A 217 12.87 -12.03 18.71
CA LYS A 217 13.57 -11.01 17.91
C LYS A 217 14.25 -11.59 16.67
N THR A 218 15.08 -12.63 16.82
CA THR A 218 15.84 -13.21 15.71
C THR A 218 14.94 -13.83 14.64
N GLU A 219 13.86 -14.50 15.04
CA GLU A 219 12.91 -15.09 14.10
C GLU A 219 12.09 -14.01 13.38
N VAL A 220 11.60 -13.02 14.12
CA VAL A 220 10.82 -11.89 13.59
C VAL A 220 11.65 -11.07 12.61
N GLN A 221 12.90 -10.77 12.95
CA GLN A 221 13.86 -10.11 12.07
C GLN A 221 13.98 -10.87 10.75
N ARG A 222 14.28 -12.18 10.80
CA ARG A 222 14.45 -13.00 9.59
C ARG A 222 13.20 -13.02 8.70
N LYS A 223 12.01 -13.11 9.30
CA LYS A 223 10.74 -13.08 8.56
C LYS A 223 10.48 -11.71 7.94
N TYR A 224 10.78 -10.64 8.67
CA TYR A 224 10.63 -9.28 8.18
C TYR A 224 11.60 -8.98 7.02
N ASP A 225 12.87 -9.37 7.15
CA ASP A 225 13.87 -9.19 6.08
C ASP A 225 13.42 -9.92 4.80
N ARG A 226 12.97 -11.18 4.90
CA ARG A 226 12.40 -11.91 3.76
C ARG A 226 11.20 -11.20 3.13
N PHE A 227 10.28 -10.71 3.97
CA PHE A 227 9.11 -9.97 3.50
C PHE A 227 9.53 -8.71 2.73
N ILE A 228 10.53 -7.98 3.22
CA ILE A 228 11.08 -6.81 2.55
C ILE A 228 11.73 -7.20 1.23
N ASP A 229 12.55 -8.25 1.20
CA ASP A 229 13.19 -8.73 -0.03
C ASP A 229 12.15 -9.09 -1.10
N GLN A 230 11.13 -9.87 -0.73
CA GLN A 230 10.02 -10.20 -1.62
C GLN A 230 9.25 -8.96 -2.09
N ARG A 231 9.00 -8.01 -1.17
CA ARG A 231 8.30 -6.77 -1.51
C ARG A 231 9.13 -5.90 -2.45
N VAL A 232 10.45 -5.85 -2.28
CA VAL A 232 11.38 -5.17 -3.19
C VAL A 232 11.34 -5.83 -4.56
N SER A 233 11.50 -7.15 -4.67
CA SER A 233 11.35 -7.88 -5.95
C SER A 233 10.00 -7.60 -6.61
N LEU A 234 8.91 -7.63 -5.83
CA LEU A 234 7.57 -7.32 -6.32
C LEU A 234 7.42 -5.87 -6.77
N LEU A 235 8.13 -4.91 -6.16
CA LEU A 235 8.11 -3.49 -6.53
C LEU A 235 8.93 -3.20 -7.80
N PHE A 236 9.89 -4.06 -8.14
CA PHE A 236 10.81 -3.83 -9.25
C PHE A 236 10.74 -4.87 -10.39
N GLY A 237 9.98 -5.96 -10.22
CA GLY A 237 9.80 -6.98 -11.25
C GLY A 237 11.03 -7.84 -11.53
N GLU A 238 11.97 -7.92 -10.57
CA GLU A 238 13.18 -8.78 -10.63
C GLU A 238 12.97 -10.17 -10.00
#